data_AF-A0A840RQZ0-F1
#
_entry.id   AF-A0A840RQZ0-F1
#
_cell.length_a   1.000
_cell.length_b   1.000
_cell.length_c   1.000
_cell.angle_alpha   90.00
_cell.angle_beta   90.00
_cell.angle_gamma   90.00
#
_symmetry.space_group_name_H-M   'P 1'
#
loop_
_entity.id
_entity.type
_entity.pdbx_description
1 polymer ?
#
loop_
_entity_poly.entity_id
_entity_poly.type
_entity_poly.pdbx_seq_one_letter_code
_entity_poly.pdbx_strand_id
1 'polypeptide(L)' 'MGKYSEQLKLAVIEDYCSDQSGLTDTAQRHGVDVSSLRKCVAAYRVYQRKEASLL' A
#
# COMPACT_ATOMS: atom_id res chain seq x y z
N MET A 1 -9.60 -10.22 -10.48
CA MET A 1 -9.75 -9.06 -9.58
C MET A 1 -10.71 -9.44 -8.45
N GLY A 2 -10.29 -10.11 -7.38
CA GLY A 2 -11.30 -10.76 -6.51
C GLY A 2 -11.00 -11.01 -5.04
N LYS A 3 -9.93 -10.47 -4.43
CA LYS A 3 -9.66 -10.72 -3.00
C LYS A 3 -9.86 -9.50 -2.10
N TYR A 4 -9.58 -8.30 -2.60
CA TYR A 4 -9.71 -7.05 -1.84
C TYR A 4 -10.30 -5.97 -2.73
N SER A 5 -11.22 -5.17 -2.17
CA SER A 5 -11.77 -4.00 -2.84
C SER A 5 -10.68 -2.98 -3.16
N GLU A 6 -10.92 -2.14 -4.15
CA GLU A 6 -9.98 -1.09 -4.52
C GLU A 6 -9.83 -0.06 -3.40
N GLN A 7 -10.93 0.26 -2.70
CA GLN A 7 -10.89 1.12 -1.52
C GLN A 7 -10.03 0.54 -0.39
N LEU A 8 -10.13 -0.78 -0.13
CA LEU A 8 -9.32 -1.41 0.91
C LEU A 8 -7.84 -1.33 0.57
N LYS A 9 -7.47 -1.57 -0.69
CA LYS A 9 -6.06 -1.47 -1.13
C LYS A 9 -5.50 -0.06 -0.93
N LEU A 10 -6.28 0.97 -1.28
CA LEU A 10 -5.87 2.36 -1.09
C LEU A 10 -5.69 2.67 0.40
N ALA A 11 -6.67 2.30 1.24
CA ALA A 11 -6.59 2.50 2.69
C ALA A 11 -5.36 1.83 3.31
N VAL A 12 -5.00 0.60 2.90
CA VAL A 12 -3.80 -0.06 3.44
C VAL A 12 -2.51 0.64 2.99
N ILE A 13 -2.46 1.14 1.75
CA ILE A 13 -1.29 1.86 1.24
C ILE A 13 -1.12 3.21 1.95
N GLU A 14 -2.21 3.95 2.16
CA GLU A 14 -2.21 5.23 2.86
C GLU A 14 -1.83 5.07 4.34
N ASP A 15 -2.37 4.05 5.02
CA ASP A 15 -2.02 3.73 6.41
C ASP A 15 -0.54 3.35 6.52
N TYR A 16 -0.02 2.52 5.61
CA TYR A 16 1.41 2.20 5.56
C TYR A 16 2.31 3.42 5.27
N CYS A 17 1.85 4.35 4.43
CA CYS A 17 2.61 5.55 4.10
C CYS A 17 2.59 6.60 5.22
N SER A 18 1.54 6.62 6.04
CA SER A 18 1.33 7.62 7.10
C SER A 18 1.84 7.14 8.47
N ASP A 19 1.83 5.83 8.71
CA ASP A 19 2.25 5.23 9.98
C ASP A 19 3.75 4.88 9.95
N GLN A 20 4.42 4.92 11.11
CA GLN A 20 5.79 4.39 11.26
C GLN A 20 5.81 2.87 11.47
N SER A 21 4.64 2.23 11.46
CA SER A 21 4.50 0.79 11.63
C SER A 21 5.00 0.02 10.38
N GLY A 22 5.55 -1.16 10.63
CA GLY A 22 6.12 -2.00 9.57
C GLY A 22 5.04 -2.68 8.71
N LEU A 23 5.44 -3.19 7.54
CA LEU A 23 4.57 -3.92 6.60
C LEU A 23 3.73 -5.02 7.28
N THR A 24 4.28 -5.70 8.28
CA THR A 24 3.61 -6.80 8.99
C THR A 24 2.45 -6.31 9.84
N ASP A 25 2.67 -5.25 10.64
CA ASP A 25 1.64 -4.66 11.50
C ASP A 25 0.49 -4.08 10.69
N THR A 26 0.81 -3.35 9.60
CA THR A 26 -0.23 -2.81 8.70
C THR A 26 -1.01 -3.93 8.03
N ALA A 27 -0.35 -4.98 7.55
CA ALA A 27 -1.04 -6.10 6.91
C ALA A 27 -2.01 -6.81 7.88
N GLN A 28 -1.58 -7.03 9.13
CA GLN A 28 -2.41 -7.64 10.16
C GLN A 28 -3.61 -6.76 10.53
N ARG A 29 -3.41 -5.44 10.68
CA ARG A 29 -4.48 -4.48 11.00
C ARG A 29 -5.60 -4.48 9.96
N HIS A 30 -5.25 -4.62 8.69
CA HIS A 30 -6.19 -4.60 7.57
C HIS A 30 -6.62 -5.99 7.09
N GLY A 31 -6.14 -7.07 7.73
CA GLY A 31 -6.47 -8.45 7.34
C GLY A 31 -6.01 -8.81 5.93
N VAL A 32 -4.94 -8.19 5.44
CA VAL A 32 -4.37 -8.45 4.12
C VAL A 32 -3.09 -9.25 4.20
N ASP A 33 -2.72 -9.86 3.08
CA ASP A 33 -1.46 -10.60 2.98
C ASP A 33 -0.28 -9.62 2.80
N VAL A 34 0.80 -9.85 3.57
CA VAL A 34 2.01 -9.03 3.56
C VAL A 34 2.64 -8.97 2.17
N SER A 35 2.64 -10.09 1.43
CA SER A 35 3.22 -10.13 0.08
C SER A 35 2.45 -9.27 -0.91
N SER A 36 1.12 -9.23 -0.76
CA SER A 36 0.22 -8.40 -1.54
C SER A 36 0.40 -6.91 -1.23
N LEU A 37 0.50 -6.56 0.07
CA LEU A 37 0.78 -5.20 0.50
C LEU A 37 2.13 -4.70 -0.04
N ARG A 38 3.19 -5.51 0.03
CA ARG A 38 4.52 -5.16 -0.49
C ARG A 38 4.49 -4.81 -1.98
N LYS A 39 3.74 -5.57 -2.80
CA LYS A 39 3.59 -5.30 -4.24
C LYS A 39 2.85 -3.98 -4.48
N CYS A 40 1.79 -3.74 -3.73
CA CYS A 40 1.02 -2.49 -3.78
C CYS A 40 1.88 -1.27 -3.42
N VAL A 41 2.63 -1.33 -2.33
CA VAL A 41 3.56 -0.26 -1.90
C VAL A 41 4.63 0.01 -2.95
N ALA A 42 5.22 -1.04 -3.53
CA ALA A 42 6.24 -0.88 -4.56
C ALA A 42 5.69 -0.17 -5.81
N ALA A 43 4.49 -0.55 -6.27
CA ALA A 43 3.81 0.10 -7.39
C ALA A 43 3.49 1.57 -7.07
N TYR A 44 2.97 1.86 -5.88
CA TYR A 44 2.62 3.20 -5.44
C TYR A 44 3.83 4.13 -5.33
N ARG A 45 4.96 3.65 -4.79
CA ARG A 45 6.22 4.42 -4.73
C ARG A 45 6.80 4.74 -6.11
N VAL A 46 6.60 3.86 -7.10
CA VAL A 46 6.99 4.13 -8.49
C VAL A 46 6.08 5.19 -9.11
N TYR A 47 4.78 5.14 -8.81
CA TYR A 47 3.81 6.14 -9.26
C TYR A 47 4.13 7.54 -8.69
N GLN A 48 4.31 7.66 -7.37
CA GLN A 48 4.68 8.92 -6.73
C GLN A 48 5.99 9.51 -7.27
N ARG A 49 6.99 8.67 -7.53
CA ARG A 49 8.28 9.11 -8.08
C ARG A 49 8.13 9.65 -9.51
N LYS A 50 7.25 9.05 -10.32
CA LYS A 50 6.95 9.53 -11.66
C LYS A 50 6.17 10.84 -11.63
N GLU A 51 5.19 10.98 -10.74
CA GLU A 51 4.45 12.23 -10.54
C GLU A 51 5.37 13.37 -10.07
N ALA A 52 6.26 13.11 -9.12
CA ALA A 52 7.24 14.08 -8.62
C ALA A 52 8.33 14.46 -9.63
N SER A 53 8.50 13.67 -10.70
CA SER A 53 9.45 13.97 -11.80
C SER A 53 8.79 14.73 -12.95
N LEU A 54 7.47 14.95 -12.89
CA LEU A 54 6.67 15.70 -13.87
C LEU A 54 6.32 17.12 -13.38
N LEU A 55 6.76 17.49 -12.18
CA LEU A 55 6.69 18.84 -11.59
C LEU A 55 8.08 19.45 -11.55
#